data_AF-A0A9D3NS11-F1
#
_entry.id   AF-A0A9D3NS11-F1
#
_cell.length_a   1.000
_cell.length_b   1.000
_cell.length_c   1.000
_cell.angle_alpha   90.00
_cell.angle_beta   90.00
_cell.angle_gamma   90.00
#
_symmetry.space_group_name_H-M   'P 1'
#
loop_
_entity.id
_entity.type
_entity.pdbx_description
1 polymer ?
#
loop_
_entity_poly.entity_id
_entity_poly.type
_entity_poly.pdbx_seq_one_letter_code
_entity_poly.pdbx_strand_id
1 'polypeptide(L)'
;MEVPMKYRWCTWTALCIAVLMMTASIQGADTNEPQNFALDSMGYYFSIEIMNRIYNDSLLDPESADYKKMHGEVSTALHSVYGCDSCPTGPDYKGVQAMNFRKGSVIAESTIMFSGTMTNTAVVKFLFMGALANNPEINGLQINPESISEHTASSSSSSSTTTTTKSKSSPETHTGQNFNNTEPVLITSNPPSNHDDGVPGWAIALLVLASIAILLLIIIIIILEDLTQSPKPKPNRTGTYVVNPER
;
A
#
# COMPACT_ATOMS: atom_id res chain seq x y z
N MET A 1 -7.05 -30.49 22.65
CA MET A 1 -7.01 -29.87 21.31
C MET A 1 -7.17 -28.39 21.51
N GLU A 2 -6.05 -27.71 21.69
CA GLU A 2 -5.98 -26.27 21.88
C GLU A 2 -5.98 -25.62 20.50
N VAL A 3 -6.96 -24.75 20.25
CA VAL A 3 -6.99 -23.92 19.06
C VAL A 3 -6.12 -22.70 19.38
N PRO A 4 -5.05 -22.40 18.60
CA PRO A 4 -4.19 -21.27 18.91
C PRO A 4 -4.93 -19.94 18.68
N MET A 5 -5.01 -19.14 19.74
CA MET A 5 -5.50 -17.76 19.76
C MET A 5 -4.57 -16.83 18.95
N LYS A 6 -4.69 -16.82 17.61
CA LYS A 6 -3.99 -15.85 16.75
C LYS A 6 -4.87 -14.69 16.24
N TYR A 7 -6.18 -14.71 16.50
CA TYR A 7 -7.13 -13.76 15.88
C TYR A 7 -7.66 -12.65 16.79
N ARG A 8 -7.08 -12.44 17.98
CA ARG A 8 -7.58 -11.42 18.92
C ARG A 8 -7.13 -9.99 18.62
N TRP A 9 -6.29 -9.77 17.60
CA TRP A 9 -5.77 -8.44 17.25
C TRP A 9 -6.44 -7.79 16.04
N CYS A 10 -7.33 -8.48 15.31
CA CYS A 10 -8.01 -7.92 14.14
C CYS A 10 -9.26 -7.07 14.45
N THR A 11 -9.78 -7.09 15.69
CA THR A 11 -11.03 -6.39 15.99
C THR A 11 -10.85 -4.93 16.40
N TRP A 12 -9.69 -4.55 16.93
CA TRP A 12 -9.48 -3.20 17.49
C TRP A 12 -8.94 -2.19 16.46
N THR A 13 -8.20 -2.64 15.46
CA THR A 13 -7.76 -1.79 14.34
C THR A 13 -8.87 -1.52 13.32
N ALA A 14 -9.84 -2.44 13.20
CA ALA A 14 -10.99 -2.27 12.31
C ALA A 14 -11.93 -1.11 12.73
N LEU A 15 -12.01 -0.81 14.04
CA LEU A 15 -12.87 0.24 14.57
C LEU A 15 -12.37 1.65 14.21
N CYS A 16 -11.05 1.88 14.27
CA CYS A 16 -10.45 3.19 13.93
C CYS A 16 -10.60 3.54 12.44
N ILE A 17 -10.62 2.54 11.54
CA ILE A 17 -10.76 2.75 10.10
C ILE A 17 -12.24 2.99 9.75
N ALA A 18 -13.18 2.29 10.39
CA ALA A 18 -14.61 2.52 10.17
C ALA A 18 -15.06 3.94 10.55
N VAL A 19 -14.47 4.55 11.59
CA VAL A 19 -14.79 5.92 12.04
C VAL A 19 -14.28 6.97 11.05
N LEU A 20 -13.20 6.71 10.29
CA LEU A 20 -12.73 7.62 9.23
C LEU A 20 -13.54 7.52 7.93
N MET A 21 -14.30 6.44 7.72
CA MET A 21 -15.03 6.19 6.46
C MET A 21 -16.49 6.70 6.45
N MET A 22 -17.01 7.30 7.53
CA MET A 22 -18.43 7.69 7.62
C MET A 22 -18.75 9.16 7.28
N THR A 23 -17.83 9.96 6.75
CA THR A 23 -18.09 11.40 6.47
C THR A 23 -18.35 11.77 5.01
N ALA A 24 -18.56 10.82 4.11
CA ALA A 24 -18.98 11.11 2.73
C ALA A 24 -20.29 10.40 2.40
N SER A 25 -21.42 11.03 2.71
CA SER A 25 -22.72 10.64 2.16
C SER A 25 -23.59 11.86 1.98
N ILE A 26 -23.39 12.58 0.87
CA ILE A 26 -24.44 13.38 0.20
C ILE A 26 -24.20 13.30 -1.32
N GLN A 27 -25.31 13.33 -2.06
CA GLN A 27 -25.55 13.15 -3.51
C GLN A 27 -25.55 11.69 -3.97
N GLY A 28 -26.63 11.18 -4.57
CA GLY A 28 -27.86 11.79 -5.08
C GLY A 28 -28.39 10.81 -6.11
N ALA A 29 -29.63 10.35 -5.93
CA ALA A 29 -30.25 9.37 -6.81
C ALA A 29 -30.59 10.01 -8.16
N ASP A 30 -30.22 9.35 -9.27
CA ASP A 30 -31.12 9.24 -10.42
C ASP A 30 -30.72 8.09 -11.39
N THR A 31 -31.57 7.06 -11.39
CA THR A 31 -32.31 6.48 -12.52
C THR A 31 -31.60 6.21 -13.89
N ASN A 32 -31.26 4.93 -14.09
CA ASN A 32 -31.32 4.10 -15.33
C ASN A 32 -30.52 4.49 -16.61
N GLU A 33 -29.33 3.91 -16.78
CA GLU A 33 -28.75 3.53 -18.09
C GLU A 33 -27.75 2.37 -17.89
N PRO A 34 -27.69 1.32 -18.75
CA PRO A 34 -26.68 0.28 -18.64
C PRO A 34 -25.35 0.83 -19.16
N GLN A 35 -24.70 1.69 -18.37
CA GLN A 35 -23.34 2.08 -18.68
C GLN A 35 -22.45 0.88 -18.40
N ASN A 36 -21.70 0.49 -19.41
CA ASN A 36 -20.52 -0.33 -19.28
C ASN A 36 -19.49 0.50 -18.48
N PHE A 37 -19.71 0.60 -17.17
CA PHE A 37 -18.77 1.20 -16.24
C PHE A 37 -17.56 0.28 -16.20
N ALA A 38 -16.54 0.59 -17.01
CA ALA A 38 -15.19 0.28 -16.59
C ALA A 38 -15.03 1.00 -15.25
N LEU A 39 -15.24 0.27 -14.15
CA LEU A 39 -14.98 0.76 -12.81
C LEU A 39 -13.55 1.30 -12.84
N ASP A 40 -13.41 2.60 -12.63
CA ASP A 40 -12.14 3.31 -12.67
C ASP A 40 -11.18 2.56 -11.74
N SER A 41 -10.20 1.86 -12.32
CA SER A 41 -9.34 0.96 -11.57
C SER A 41 -8.01 1.64 -11.37
N MET A 42 -7.61 1.79 -10.12
CA MET A 42 -6.38 2.46 -9.76
C MET A 42 -5.28 1.43 -9.51
N GLY A 43 -4.15 1.64 -10.19
CA GLY A 43 -2.94 0.86 -10.01
C GLY A 43 -1.99 1.54 -9.03
N TYR A 44 -1.30 0.76 -8.20
CA TYR A 44 -0.24 1.24 -7.32
C TYR A 44 1.00 0.40 -7.58
N TYR A 45 2.10 1.08 -7.88
CA TYR A 45 3.41 0.47 -7.84
C TYR A 45 3.78 0.15 -6.40
N PHE A 46 4.25 -1.07 -6.16
CA PHE A 46 4.60 -1.57 -4.84
C PHE A 46 5.82 -2.47 -4.93
N SER A 47 6.91 -2.09 -4.26
CA SER A 47 8.18 -2.82 -4.24
C SER A 47 8.51 -3.31 -2.85
N ILE A 48 8.91 -4.58 -2.75
CA ILE A 48 9.32 -5.25 -1.52
C ILE A 48 10.58 -6.09 -1.74
N GLU A 49 11.48 -6.15 -0.75
CA GLU A 49 12.62 -7.07 -0.76
C GLU A 49 12.33 -8.30 0.13
N ILE A 50 12.58 -9.50 -0.40
CA ILE A 50 12.27 -10.78 0.22
C ILE A 50 13.55 -11.47 0.73
N MET A 51 13.85 -11.29 2.01
CA MET A 51 15.11 -11.70 2.64
C MET A 51 15.35 -13.21 2.67
N ASN A 52 14.29 -14.03 2.65
CA ASN A 52 14.38 -15.49 2.72
C ASN A 52 14.23 -16.17 1.35
N ARG A 53 14.58 -15.48 0.27
CA ARG A 53 14.64 -16.03 -1.09
C ARG A 53 15.95 -15.64 -1.76
N ILE A 54 16.48 -16.56 -2.56
CA ILE A 54 17.70 -16.35 -3.34
C ILE A 54 17.27 -16.04 -4.77
N TYR A 55 17.78 -14.94 -5.32
CA TYR A 55 17.52 -14.57 -6.70
C TYR A 55 18.15 -15.57 -7.67
N ASN A 56 17.41 -15.92 -8.72
CA ASN A 56 17.84 -16.74 -9.85
C ASN A 56 17.43 -16.06 -11.16
N ASP A 57 18.25 -16.17 -12.21
CA ASP A 57 17.98 -15.56 -13.51
C ASP A 57 16.70 -16.10 -14.17
N SER A 58 16.25 -17.29 -13.79
CA SER A 58 14.92 -17.81 -14.19
C SER A 58 13.77 -16.87 -13.78
N LEU A 59 13.94 -16.03 -12.75
CA LEU A 59 12.95 -15.01 -12.36
C LEU A 59 12.82 -13.86 -13.37
N LEU A 60 13.64 -13.83 -14.43
CA LEU A 60 13.48 -12.92 -15.56
C LEU A 60 12.56 -13.47 -16.65
N ASP A 61 12.27 -14.77 -16.62
CA ASP A 61 11.43 -15.46 -17.60
C ASP A 61 10.05 -15.79 -16.98
N PRO A 62 8.97 -15.11 -17.40
CA PRO A 62 7.61 -15.36 -16.92
C PRO A 62 7.12 -16.80 -17.15
N GLU A 63 7.71 -17.52 -18.11
CA GLU A 63 7.32 -18.90 -18.40
C GLU A 63 8.01 -19.93 -17.51
N SER A 64 9.07 -19.53 -16.80
CA SER A 64 9.82 -20.41 -15.92
C SER A 64 9.00 -20.85 -14.70
N ALA A 65 9.32 -22.04 -14.19
CA ALA A 65 8.68 -22.57 -12.98
C ALA A 65 9.00 -21.69 -11.75
N ASP A 66 10.23 -21.16 -11.66
CA ASP A 66 10.67 -20.31 -10.55
C ASP A 66 9.91 -18.98 -10.53
N TYR A 67 9.73 -18.34 -11.68
CA TYR A 67 8.94 -17.11 -11.78
C TYR A 67 7.50 -17.35 -11.34
N LYS A 68 6.84 -18.38 -11.90
CA LYS A 68 5.44 -18.70 -11.58
C LYS A 68 5.25 -19.01 -10.09
N LYS A 69 6.20 -19.74 -9.49
CA LYS A 69 6.21 -20.03 -8.05
C LYS A 69 6.36 -18.76 -7.23
N MET A 70 7.38 -17.94 -7.51
CA MET A 70 7.63 -16.69 -6.76
C MET A 70 6.47 -15.71 -6.92
N HIS A 71 5.95 -15.54 -8.13
CA HIS A 71 4.77 -14.72 -8.43
C HIS A 71 3.57 -15.18 -7.59
N GLY A 72 3.33 -16.49 -7.52
CA GLY A 72 2.26 -17.06 -6.69
C GLY A 72 2.44 -16.77 -5.20
N GLU A 73 3.65 -16.96 -4.66
CA GLU A 73 3.97 -16.68 -3.26
C GLU A 73 3.75 -15.19 -2.92
N VAL A 74 4.30 -14.28 -3.74
CA VAL A 74 4.15 -12.83 -3.54
C VAL A 74 2.69 -12.38 -3.71
N SER A 75 2.00 -12.88 -4.72
CA SER A 75 0.58 -12.55 -4.94
C SER A 75 -0.28 -13.04 -3.77
N THR A 76 0.03 -14.20 -3.18
CA THR A 76 -0.67 -14.72 -2.01
C THR A 76 -0.40 -13.85 -0.78
N ALA A 77 0.85 -13.40 -0.59
CA ALA A 77 1.17 -12.45 0.48
C ALA A 77 0.40 -11.13 0.32
N LEU A 78 0.39 -10.54 -0.87
CA LEU A 78 -0.37 -9.32 -1.16
C LEU A 78 -1.88 -9.52 -0.97
N HIS A 79 -2.43 -10.65 -1.43
CA HIS A 79 -3.83 -10.98 -1.22
C HIS A 79 -4.19 -11.14 0.27
N SER A 80 -3.30 -11.70 1.10
CA SER A 80 -3.57 -11.83 2.54
C SER A 80 -3.64 -10.49 3.27
N VAL A 81 -2.99 -9.45 2.74
CA VAL A 81 -3.02 -8.09 3.30
C VAL A 81 -4.19 -7.28 2.74
N TYR A 82 -4.44 -7.38 1.44
CA TYR A 82 -5.38 -6.47 0.76
C TYR A 82 -6.69 -7.11 0.34
N GLY A 83 -6.66 -8.39 -0.04
CA GLY A 83 -7.78 -9.13 -0.60
C GLY A 83 -8.49 -10.05 0.39
N CYS A 84 -8.16 -9.98 1.68
CA CYS A 84 -8.77 -10.85 2.68
C CYS A 84 -10.20 -10.40 3.01
N ASP A 85 -11.08 -11.35 3.38
CA ASP A 85 -12.50 -11.08 3.65
C ASP A 85 -12.74 -10.07 4.79
N SER A 86 -11.78 -9.98 5.73
CA SER A 86 -11.84 -9.04 6.87
C SER A 86 -11.04 -7.75 6.64
N CYS A 87 -10.39 -7.61 5.49
CA CYS A 87 -9.54 -6.48 5.18
C CYS A 87 -10.38 -5.33 4.62
N PRO A 88 -10.15 -4.07 5.02
CA PRO A 88 -10.91 -2.92 4.50
C PRO A 88 -10.87 -2.79 2.98
N THR A 89 -9.77 -3.21 2.36
CA THR A 89 -9.57 -3.16 0.91
C THR A 89 -10.05 -4.40 0.16
N GLY A 90 -10.51 -5.44 0.87
CA GLY A 90 -10.91 -6.74 0.29
C GLY A 90 -11.91 -6.62 -0.86
N PRO A 91 -13.00 -5.84 -0.70
CA PRO A 91 -14.01 -5.65 -1.76
C PRO A 91 -13.45 -5.01 -3.04
N ASP A 92 -12.45 -4.14 -2.90
CA ASP A 92 -11.89 -3.36 -4.01
C ASP A 92 -10.65 -4.00 -4.63
N TYR A 93 -9.96 -4.89 -3.92
CA TYR A 93 -8.73 -5.52 -4.40
C TYR A 93 -8.97 -6.40 -5.65
N LYS A 94 -8.25 -6.11 -6.74
CA LYS A 94 -8.33 -6.84 -8.01
C LYS A 94 -7.15 -7.76 -8.28
N GLY A 95 -6.15 -7.77 -7.40
CA GLY A 95 -4.97 -8.59 -7.55
C GLY A 95 -3.76 -7.82 -8.04
N VAL A 96 -2.79 -8.58 -8.55
CA VAL A 96 -1.56 -8.07 -9.14
C VAL A 96 -1.71 -8.09 -10.66
N GLN A 97 -1.54 -6.92 -11.30
CA GLN A 97 -1.59 -6.80 -12.76
C GLN A 97 -0.26 -7.12 -13.43
N ALA A 98 0.84 -6.70 -12.81
CA ALA A 98 2.20 -6.92 -13.32
C ALA A 98 3.14 -7.17 -12.15
N MET A 99 4.15 -8.02 -12.37
CA MET A 99 5.20 -8.26 -11.39
C MET A 99 6.52 -8.52 -12.09
N ASN A 100 7.57 -7.84 -11.66
CA ASN A 100 8.94 -8.08 -12.10
C ASN A 100 9.84 -8.38 -10.90
N PHE A 101 10.85 -9.20 -11.10
CA PHE A 101 11.85 -9.49 -10.08
C PHE A 101 13.19 -8.87 -10.43
N ARG A 102 13.88 -8.29 -9.45
CA ARG A 102 15.24 -7.80 -9.61
C ARG A 102 16.22 -8.50 -8.65
N LYS A 103 17.49 -8.50 -9.07
CA LYS A 103 18.62 -9.04 -8.31
C LYS A 103 18.74 -8.39 -6.92
N GLY A 104 19.10 -9.21 -5.93
CA GLY A 104 19.12 -8.89 -4.50
C GLY A 104 18.61 -10.08 -3.69
N SER A 105 18.14 -9.86 -2.47
CA SER A 105 17.28 -10.82 -1.75
C SER A 105 15.89 -10.81 -2.38
N VAL A 106 15.79 -11.13 -3.68
CA VAL A 106 14.59 -11.04 -4.53
C VAL A 106 13.74 -9.78 -4.28
N ILE A 107 13.97 -8.73 -5.08
CA ILE A 107 13.12 -7.53 -5.05
C ILE A 107 11.94 -7.78 -5.97
N ALA A 108 10.71 -7.79 -5.44
CA ALA A 108 9.49 -7.96 -6.19
C ALA A 108 8.81 -6.61 -6.43
N GLU A 109 8.64 -6.25 -7.69
CA GLU A 109 8.05 -4.99 -8.11
C GLU A 109 6.72 -5.24 -8.76
N SER A 110 5.67 -4.87 -8.06
CA SER A 110 4.31 -5.24 -8.39
C SER A 110 3.50 -4.00 -8.74
N THR A 111 2.58 -4.16 -9.69
CA THR A 111 1.47 -3.22 -9.88
C THR A 111 0.22 -3.86 -9.30
N ILE A 112 -0.25 -3.33 -8.18
CA ILE A 112 -1.44 -3.81 -7.47
C ILE A 112 -2.65 -3.00 -7.93
N MET A 113 -3.75 -3.68 -8.24
CA MET A 113 -4.97 -3.05 -8.75
C MET A 113 -6.07 -3.03 -7.70
N PHE A 114 -6.78 -1.89 -7.61
CA PHE A 114 -8.00 -1.74 -6.84
C PHE A 114 -9.13 -1.19 -7.72
N SER A 115 -10.37 -1.49 -7.36
CA SER A 115 -11.55 -0.82 -7.90
C SER A 115 -11.76 0.52 -7.19
N GLY A 116 -12.11 1.54 -7.97
CA GLY A 116 -12.43 2.87 -7.47
C GLY A 116 -11.21 3.69 -7.05
N THR A 117 -11.49 4.85 -6.46
CA THR A 117 -10.50 5.86 -6.05
C THR A 117 -10.31 5.94 -4.54
N MET A 118 -10.95 5.05 -3.78
CA MET A 118 -10.95 5.05 -2.31
C MET A 118 -9.62 4.62 -1.71
N THR A 119 -8.80 3.90 -2.49
CA THR A 119 -7.46 3.50 -2.07
C THR A 119 -6.49 4.65 -2.32
N ASN A 120 -5.53 4.85 -1.42
CA ASN A 120 -4.45 5.81 -1.59
C ASN A 120 -3.11 5.11 -1.36
N THR A 121 -2.05 5.59 -2.01
CA THR A 121 -0.66 5.17 -1.82
C THR A 121 -0.27 5.01 -0.35
N ALA A 122 -0.65 5.97 0.52
CA ALA A 122 -0.37 5.90 1.95
C ALA A 122 -1.12 4.76 2.66
N VAL A 123 -2.36 4.46 2.25
CA VAL A 123 -3.16 3.35 2.80
C VAL A 123 -2.54 2.01 2.41
N VAL A 124 -2.11 1.88 1.15
CA VAL A 124 -1.41 0.68 0.65
C VAL A 124 -0.19 0.38 1.54
N LYS A 125 0.68 1.38 1.73
CA LYS A 125 1.83 1.21 2.62
C LYS A 125 1.45 0.90 4.06
N PHE A 126 0.52 1.68 4.63
CA PHE A 126 0.17 1.56 6.03
C PHE A 126 -0.39 0.18 6.37
N LEU A 127 -1.28 -0.36 5.53
CA LEU A 127 -1.84 -1.69 5.72
C LEU A 127 -0.77 -2.78 5.65
N PHE A 128 0.16 -2.68 4.69
CA PHE A 128 1.24 -3.65 4.56
C PHE A 128 2.25 -3.58 5.70
N MET A 129 2.66 -2.37 6.09
CA MET A 129 3.52 -2.18 7.27
C MET A 129 2.82 -2.67 8.54
N GLY A 130 1.51 -2.48 8.66
CA GLY A 130 0.70 -3.02 9.75
C GLY A 130 0.73 -4.55 9.80
N ALA A 131 0.70 -5.21 8.65
CA ALA A 131 0.84 -6.67 8.57
C ALA A 131 2.22 -7.17 9.03
N LEU A 132 3.27 -6.35 8.88
CA LEU A 132 4.64 -6.68 9.28
C LEU A 132 4.99 -6.33 10.73
N ALA A 133 4.16 -5.55 11.42
CA ALA A 133 4.50 -4.90 12.70
C ALA A 133 4.97 -5.88 13.81
N ASN A 134 4.48 -7.12 13.79
CA ASN A 134 4.76 -8.13 14.83
C ASN A 134 5.68 -9.25 14.37
N ASN A 135 5.75 -9.44 13.06
CA ASN A 135 6.53 -10.46 12.42
C ASN A 135 6.81 -9.96 11.00
N PRO A 136 8.07 -9.76 10.60
CA PRO A 136 8.42 -9.36 9.24
C PRO A 136 8.24 -10.52 8.26
N GLU A 137 7.20 -11.34 8.44
CA GLU A 137 6.89 -12.49 7.60
C GLU A 137 5.40 -12.51 7.25
N ILE A 138 5.11 -12.61 5.96
CA ILE A 138 3.76 -12.77 5.43
C ILE A 138 3.75 -14.05 4.59
N ASN A 139 2.93 -15.04 4.99
CA ASN A 139 2.78 -16.31 4.29
C ASN A 139 4.13 -17.02 3.97
N GLY A 140 5.09 -16.98 4.90
CA GLY A 140 6.41 -17.60 4.69
C GLY A 140 7.40 -16.78 3.86
N LEU A 141 7.07 -15.53 3.51
CA LEU A 141 8.00 -14.55 2.91
C LEU A 141 8.49 -13.59 3.98
N GLN A 142 9.80 -13.61 4.26
CA GLN A 142 10.42 -12.63 5.16
C GLN A 142 10.70 -11.35 4.38
N ILE A 143 10.05 -10.27 4.76
CA ILE A 143 10.12 -8.99 4.05
C ILE A 143 11.01 -8.03 4.82
N ASN A 144 11.91 -7.34 4.12
CA ASN A 144 12.65 -6.21 4.69
C ASN A 144 11.69 -5.00 4.80
N PRO A 145 11.29 -4.56 6.01
CA PRO A 145 10.32 -3.47 6.15
C PRO A 145 10.88 -2.12 5.70
N GLU A 146 12.20 -1.96 5.68
CA GLU A 146 12.87 -0.71 5.31
C GLU A 146 12.97 -0.51 3.79
N SER A 147 12.76 -1.56 2.98
CA SER A 147 12.85 -1.50 1.52
C SER A 147 11.51 -1.23 0.82
N ILE A 148 10.42 -1.11 1.59
CA ILE A 148 9.07 -0.92 1.03
C ILE A 148 8.97 0.43 0.35
N SER A 149 8.62 0.41 -0.94
CA SER A 149 8.42 1.60 -1.75
C SER A 149 7.15 1.52 -2.57
N GLU A 150 6.41 2.62 -2.62
CA GLU A 150 5.08 2.69 -3.21
C GLU A 150 4.83 4.04 -3.87
N HIS A 151 4.06 4.03 -4.97
CA HIS A 151 3.54 5.22 -5.61
C HIS A 151 2.34 4.85 -6.49
N THR A 152 1.48 5.82 -6.82
CA THR A 152 0.41 5.58 -7.80
C THR A 152 1.04 5.17 -9.13
N ALA A 153 0.60 4.05 -9.70
CA ALA A 153 1.04 3.64 -11.01
C ALA A 153 0.45 4.62 -12.02
N SER A 154 1.28 5.53 -12.53
CA SER A 154 0.88 6.32 -13.70
C SER A 154 0.53 5.36 -14.82
N SER A 155 -0.65 5.54 -15.41
CA SER A 155 -1.07 4.86 -16.63
C SER A 155 -0.23 5.36 -17.81
N SER A 156 1.07 5.03 -17.84
CA SER A 156 1.89 5.11 -19.04
C SER A 156 1.90 3.73 -19.69
N SER A 157 1.05 3.60 -20.71
CA SER A 157 1.14 2.58 -21.75
C SER A 157 2.58 2.52 -22.29
N SER A 158 3.36 1.59 -21.77
CA SER A 158 4.74 1.37 -22.19
C SER A 158 4.74 0.70 -23.55
N SER A 159 4.73 1.52 -24.59
CA SER A 159 4.95 1.11 -25.97
C SER A 159 6.41 0.68 -26.09
N SER A 160 6.64 -0.63 -26.18
CA SER A 160 7.96 -1.20 -26.44
C SER A 160 8.40 -0.87 -27.87
N THR A 161 9.22 0.17 -28.04
CA THR A 161 9.95 0.40 -29.29
C THR A 161 11.30 -0.29 -29.20
N THR A 162 11.42 -1.41 -29.89
CA THR A 162 12.68 -2.09 -30.16
C THR A 162 13.49 -1.27 -31.17
N THR A 163 14.64 -0.73 -30.77
CA THR A 163 15.62 -0.19 -31.71
C THR A 163 16.96 -0.91 -31.54
N THR A 164 17.23 -1.75 -32.52
CA THR A 164 18.41 -2.59 -32.68
C THR A 164 19.66 -1.73 -32.92
N THR A 165 20.70 -2.05 -32.15
CA THR A 165 22.05 -1.50 -32.20
C THR A 165 22.78 -1.85 -33.51
N LYS A 166 23.51 -0.90 -34.10
CA LYS A 166 24.71 -1.22 -34.89
C LYS A 166 25.77 -0.11 -34.81
N SER A 167 26.97 -0.53 -34.43
CA SER A 167 28.16 0.26 -34.08
C SER A 167 28.92 0.81 -35.29
N LYS A 168 29.74 1.88 -35.08
CA LYS A 168 31.22 1.92 -35.25
C LYS A 168 31.76 3.26 -35.82
N SER A 169 32.85 3.73 -35.18
CA SER A 169 33.99 4.52 -35.69
C SER A 169 34.12 6.00 -35.26
N SER A 170 35.27 6.28 -34.63
CA SER A 170 35.93 7.58 -34.35
C SER A 170 36.89 7.95 -35.53
N PRO A 171 37.75 9.01 -35.56
CA PRO A 171 38.02 10.13 -34.60
C PRO A 171 38.32 11.55 -35.23
N GLU A 172 38.65 12.53 -34.35
CA GLU A 172 39.40 13.82 -34.52
C GLU A 172 38.77 15.05 -35.22
N THR A 173 39.14 16.34 -35.07
CA THR A 173 39.73 17.29 -34.07
C THR A 173 39.80 18.68 -34.78
N HIS A 174 39.88 19.81 -34.03
CA HIS A 174 40.26 21.21 -34.42
C HIS A 174 39.13 22.16 -34.90
N THR A 175 39.09 23.49 -34.71
CA THR A 175 39.75 24.51 -33.84
C THR A 175 39.04 25.86 -34.18
N GLY A 176 38.68 26.66 -33.17
CA GLY A 176 38.70 28.15 -33.15
C GLY A 176 37.77 28.99 -34.05
N GLN A 177 37.00 29.92 -33.47
CA GLN A 177 37.31 31.37 -33.43
C GLN A 177 36.16 32.21 -32.84
N ASN A 178 36.59 33.31 -32.21
CA ASN A 178 35.89 34.34 -31.43
C ASN A 178 35.57 35.55 -32.33
N PHE A 179 34.50 36.34 -32.06
CA PHE A 179 34.47 37.83 -32.11
C PHE A 179 33.06 38.43 -31.90
N ASN A 180 32.89 39.09 -30.73
CA ASN A 180 32.27 40.38 -30.37
C ASN A 180 30.94 40.94 -30.95
N ASN A 181 30.06 41.27 -29.98
CA ASN A 181 29.24 42.49 -29.75
C ASN A 181 28.25 43.03 -30.81
N THR A 182 26.99 43.27 -30.39
CA THR A 182 26.37 44.61 -30.25
C THR A 182 25.04 44.50 -29.44
N GLU A 183 24.81 45.46 -28.56
CA GLU A 183 23.73 45.66 -27.56
C GLU A 183 22.42 46.26 -28.17
N PRO A 184 21.46 46.81 -27.39
CA PRO A 184 20.31 46.23 -26.67
C PRO A 184 18.95 46.47 -27.36
N VAL A 185 17.94 45.65 -27.06
CA VAL A 185 16.52 46.08 -27.15
C VAL A 185 15.80 45.73 -25.85
N LEU A 186 15.23 46.78 -25.28
CA LEU A 186 14.55 46.86 -24.00
C LEU A 186 13.05 46.57 -24.24
N ILE A 187 12.51 45.52 -23.62
CA ILE A 187 11.05 45.36 -23.46
C ILE A 187 10.73 45.06 -22.00
N THR A 188 10.23 46.10 -21.35
CA THR A 188 9.43 46.07 -20.13
C THR A 188 8.10 45.35 -20.39
N SER A 189 7.72 44.41 -19.54
CA SER A 189 6.32 44.21 -19.15
C SER A 189 6.25 43.52 -17.78
N ASN A 190 5.47 44.12 -16.89
CA ASN A 190 5.28 43.73 -15.49
C ASN A 190 4.69 42.31 -15.34
N PRO A 191 4.99 41.59 -14.24
CA PRO A 191 4.18 40.44 -13.84
C PRO A 191 2.87 40.90 -13.16
N PRO A 192 1.73 40.25 -13.44
CA PRO A 192 0.50 40.44 -12.67
C PRO A 192 0.67 39.86 -11.26
N SER A 193 0.34 40.67 -10.27
CA SER A 193 0.18 40.31 -8.86
C SER A 193 -0.93 39.26 -8.72
N ASN A 194 -0.55 38.00 -8.52
CA ASN A 194 -1.46 36.98 -8.02
C ASN A 194 -1.53 37.12 -6.50
N HIS A 195 -2.74 37.39 -6.03
CA HIS A 195 -3.10 37.41 -4.62
C HIS A 195 -3.01 35.97 -4.11
N ASP A 196 -1.89 35.61 -3.48
CA ASP A 196 -1.79 34.39 -2.68
C ASP A 196 -2.66 34.61 -1.44
N ASP A 197 -3.94 34.25 -1.52
CA ASP A 197 -4.79 34.01 -0.35
C ASP A 197 -4.34 32.70 0.32
N GLY A 198 -3.09 32.73 0.79
CA GLY A 198 -2.49 31.69 1.60
C GLY A 198 -3.34 31.51 2.85
N VAL A 199 -3.73 30.26 3.09
CA VAL A 199 -4.55 29.83 4.21
C VAL A 199 -4.04 30.52 5.49
N PRO A 200 -4.87 31.31 6.18
CA PRO A 200 -4.36 32.14 7.25
C PRO A 200 -3.78 31.27 8.36
N GLY A 201 -2.65 31.69 8.95
CA GLY A 201 -1.83 30.85 9.83
C GLY A 201 -2.56 30.28 11.06
N TRP A 202 -3.72 30.81 11.42
CA TRP A 202 -4.59 30.23 12.44
C TRP A 202 -5.23 28.91 12.01
N ALA A 203 -5.45 28.68 10.71
CA ALA A 203 -6.05 27.45 10.20
C ALA A 203 -5.18 26.22 10.50
N ILE A 204 -3.85 26.38 10.45
CA ILE A 204 -2.91 25.33 10.82
C ILE A 204 -2.98 25.06 12.32
N ALA A 205 -3.08 26.10 13.16
CA ALA A 205 -3.22 25.94 14.60
C ALA A 205 -4.53 25.21 14.97
N LEU A 206 -5.64 25.54 14.29
CA LEU A 206 -6.91 24.84 14.49
C LEU A 206 -6.87 23.39 13.98
N LEU A 207 -6.17 23.11 12.88
CA LEU A 207 -5.97 21.75 12.37
C LEU A 207 -5.20 20.89 13.39
N VAL A 208 -4.13 21.44 13.97
CA VAL A 208 -3.33 20.75 14.99
C VAL A 208 -4.14 20.54 16.26
N LEU A 209 -4.90 21.55 16.70
CA LEU A 209 -5.75 21.45 17.89
C LEU A 209 -6.85 20.39 17.71
N ALA A 210 -7.52 20.38 16.55
CA ALA A 210 -8.53 19.39 16.20
C ALA A 210 -7.93 17.97 16.12
N SER A 211 -6.73 17.85 15.55
CA SER A 211 -5.99 16.58 15.48
C SER A 211 -5.67 16.02 16.87
N ILE A 212 -5.17 16.86 17.79
CA ILE A 212 -4.89 16.45 19.18
C ILE A 212 -6.17 16.07 19.92
N ALA A 213 -7.25 16.83 19.76
CA ALA A 213 -8.53 16.54 20.41
C ALA A 213 -9.11 15.19 19.95
N ILE A 214 -9.05 14.89 18.65
CA ILE A 214 -9.48 13.60 18.09
C ILE A 214 -8.62 12.46 18.63
N LEU A 215 -7.30 12.63 18.66
CA LEU A 215 -6.36 11.63 19.17
C LEU A 215 -6.62 11.30 20.65
N LEU A 216 -6.87 12.31 21.49
CA LEU A 216 -7.24 12.09 22.89
C LEU A 216 -8.58 11.36 23.04
N LEU A 217 -9.57 11.67 22.20
CA LEU A 217 -10.87 11.00 22.22
C LEU A 217 -10.73 9.51 21.88
N ILE A 218 -9.94 9.18 20.85
CA ILE A 218 -9.65 7.79 20.47
C ILE A 218 -8.97 7.04 21.62
N ILE A 219 -7.96 7.64 22.27
CA ILE A 219 -7.28 7.03 23.42
C ILE A 219 -8.26 6.75 24.57
N ILE A 220 -9.19 7.68 24.85
CA ILE A 220 -10.20 7.49 25.89
C ILE A 220 -11.15 6.32 25.53
N ILE A 221 -11.56 6.18 24.26
CA ILE A 221 -12.40 5.06 23.81
C ILE A 221 -11.68 3.72 24.00
N ILE A 222 -10.41 3.63 23.61
CA ILE A 222 -9.58 2.42 23.77
C ILE A 222 -9.49 2.01 25.25
N ILE A 223 -9.27 2.98 26.15
CA ILE A 223 -9.20 2.72 27.59
C ILE A 223 -10.56 2.27 28.13
N LEU A 224 -11.66 2.89 27.69
CA LEU A 224 -13.01 2.51 28.14
C LEU A 224 -13.36 1.09 27.69
N GLU A 225 -13.01 0.70 26.46
CA GLU A 225 -13.25 -0.66 25.97
C GLU A 225 -12.46 -1.70 26.78
N ASP A 226 -11.22 -1.40 27.15
CA ASP A 226 -10.37 -2.29 27.94
C ASP A 226 -10.95 -2.49 29.36
N LEU A 227 -11.48 -1.43 29.96
CA LEU A 227 -12.12 -1.49 31.27
C LEU A 227 -13.47 -2.25 31.26
N THR A 228 -14.14 -2.38 30.11
CA THR A 228 -15.39 -3.15 30.00
C THR A 228 -15.17 -4.66 29.88
N GLN A 229 -13.96 -5.13 29.58
CA GLN A 229 -13.65 -6.56 29.51
C GLN A 229 -13.32 -7.13 30.90
N SER A 230 -14.31 -7.10 31.79
CA SER A 230 -14.21 -7.87 33.04
C SER A 230 -14.01 -9.37 32.73
N PRO A 231 -13.00 -10.03 33.34
CA PRO A 231 -12.73 -11.43 33.07
C PRO A 231 -13.90 -12.29 33.56
N LYS A 232 -14.60 -12.96 32.63
CA LYS A 232 -15.65 -13.93 32.99
C LYS A 232 -15.03 -15.02 33.88
N PRO A 233 -15.59 -15.31 35.07
CA PRO A 233 -15.04 -16.33 35.96
C PRO A 233 -15.10 -17.70 35.28
N LYS A 234 -13.97 -18.41 35.29
CA LYS A 234 -13.86 -19.77 34.75
C LYS A 234 -14.79 -20.70 35.56
N PRO A 235 -15.66 -21.50 34.92
CA PRO A 235 -16.50 -22.45 35.64
C PRO A 235 -15.63 -23.53 36.28
N ASN A 236 -15.78 -23.67 37.60
CA ASN A 236 -15.06 -24.64 38.42
C ASN A 236 -15.49 -26.06 38.03
N ARG A 237 -14.56 -26.85 37.49
CA ARG A 237 -14.82 -28.21 37.03
C ARG A 237 -14.73 -29.15 38.23
N THR A 238 -15.86 -29.39 38.88
CA THR A 238 -15.99 -30.38 39.96
C THR A 238 -15.69 -31.77 39.40
N GLY A 239 -14.56 -32.35 39.81
CA GLY A 239 -14.19 -33.71 39.46
C GLY A 239 -15.15 -34.71 40.13
N THR A 240 -15.95 -35.39 39.33
CA THR A 240 -16.65 -36.61 39.73
C THR A 240 -15.67 -37.77 39.70
N TYR A 241 -15.23 -38.21 40.88
CA TYR A 241 -14.51 -39.47 41.05
C TYR A 241 -15.46 -40.62 40.71
N VAL A 242 -15.16 -41.35 39.65
CA VAL A 242 -15.80 -42.64 39.34
C VAL A 242 -15.26 -43.66 40.35
N VAL A 243 -16.07 -43.99 41.34
CA VAL A 243 -15.86 -45.16 42.19
C VAL A 243 -16.14 -46.39 41.32
N ASN A 244 -15.09 -47.14 40.99
CA ASN A 244 -15.20 -48.44 40.36
C ASN A 244 -15.54 -49.49 41.44
N PRO A 245 -16.69 -50.17 41.39
CA PRO A 245 -16.97 -51.27 42.30
C PRO A 245 -16.23 -52.54 41.82
N GLU A 246 -15.74 -53.29 42.80
CA GLU A 246 -14.96 -54.52 42.68
C GLU A 246 -15.48 -55.59 41.68
N ARG A 247 -14.50 -56.39 41.20
CA ARG A 247 -14.52 -57.83 40.92
C ARG A 247 -15.16 -58.35 39.63
#